data_AF-F4ZCG5-F1
#
_entry.id   AF-F4ZCG5-F1
#
_cell.length_a   1.000
_cell.length_b   1.000
_cell.length_c   1.000
_cell.angle_alpha   90.00
_cell.angle_beta   90.00
_cell.angle_gamma   90.00
#
_symmetry.space_group_name_H-M   'P 1'
#
loop_
_entity.id
_entity.type
_entity.pdbx_description
1 polymer ?
#
loop_
_entity_poly.entity_id
_entity_poly.type
_entity_poly.pdbx_seq_one_letter_code
_entity_poly.pdbx_strand_id
1 'polypeptide(L)' 'MARRSQSSSQGDNPLAPGYLPPHYKEYYRLAVDALAEGGSEAYSRFLATEGAPDFLCPEELEHVSRHLRPPQYVTREP' A
#
# COMPACT_ATOMS: atom_id res chain seq x y z
N MET A 1 11.10 -17.59 -22.67
CA MET A 1 11.69 -17.25 -21.35
C MET A 1 11.61 -15.75 -21.17
N ALA A 2 10.74 -15.27 -20.28
CA ALA A 2 10.62 -13.83 -20.00
C ALA A 2 11.91 -13.36 -19.30
N ARG A 3 12.57 -12.35 -19.89
CA ARG A 3 13.75 -11.71 -19.30
C ARG A 3 13.34 -11.08 -17.97
N ARG A 4 14.01 -11.41 -16.88
CA ARG A 4 13.89 -10.67 -15.60
C ARG A 4 14.21 -9.20 -15.88
N SER A 5 13.29 -8.30 -15.55
CA SER A 5 13.49 -6.85 -15.67
C SER A 5 14.76 -6.43 -14.91
N GLN A 6 15.70 -5.79 -15.59
CA GLN A 6 16.96 -5.29 -15.01
C GLN A 6 16.80 -4.03 -14.14
N SER A 7 15.56 -3.61 -13.82
CA SER A 7 15.28 -2.29 -13.26
C SER A 7 14.95 -2.26 -11.76
N SER A 8 15.31 -3.29 -10.98
CA SER A 8 14.96 -3.37 -9.55
C SER A 8 16.11 -3.88 -8.69
N SER A 9 17.35 -3.42 -8.91
CA SER A 9 18.51 -3.82 -8.07
C SER A 9 19.25 -2.66 -7.41
N GLN A 10 18.86 -1.40 -7.65
CA GLN A 10 19.42 -0.28 -6.90
C GLN A 10 18.84 -0.30 -5.47
N GLY A 11 19.65 -0.76 -4.51
CA GLY A 11 19.30 -0.79 -3.09
C GLY A 11 19.05 -2.18 -2.51
N ASP A 12 19.22 -3.25 -3.28
CA ASP A 12 18.87 -4.62 -2.83
C ASP A 12 20.06 -5.40 -2.23
N ASN A 13 21.21 -4.73 -2.02
CA ASN A 13 22.38 -5.33 -1.37
C ASN A 13 22.35 -5.04 0.15
N PRO A 14 22.01 -6.02 1.01
CA PRO A 14 21.92 -5.82 2.46
C PRO A 14 23.25 -5.48 3.13
N LEU A 15 24.38 -5.57 2.41
CA LEU A 15 25.72 -5.23 2.91
C LEU A 15 26.17 -3.82 2.50
N ALA A 16 25.37 -3.07 1.72
CA ALA A 16 25.74 -1.73 1.30
C ALA A 16 25.64 -0.74 2.50
N PRO A 17 26.60 0.18 2.68
CA PRO A 17 26.57 1.18 3.76
C PRO A 17 25.34 2.11 3.75
N GLY A 18 24.62 2.18 2.63
CA GLY A 18 23.36 2.92 2.47
C GLY A 18 22.15 2.02 2.19
N TYR A 19 22.23 0.72 2.54
CA TYR A 19 21.09 -0.18 2.42
C TYR A 19 19.97 0.29 3.34
N LEU A 20 18.86 0.68 2.73
CA LEU A 20 17.60 0.89 3.42
C LEU A 20 16.78 -0.38 3.22
N PRO A 21 16.52 -1.15 4.29
CA PRO A 21 15.59 -2.26 4.21
C PRO A 21 14.26 -1.76 3.62
N PRO A 22 13.49 -2.60 2.91
CA PRO A 22 12.16 -2.25 2.49
C PRO A 22 11.35 -1.78 3.72
N HIS A 23 11.15 -0.47 3.84
CA HIS A 23 10.34 0.13 4.91
C HIS A 23 8.85 -0.09 4.66
N TYR A 24 8.52 -0.64 3.49
CA TYR A 24 7.18 -1.00 3.12
C TYR A 24 6.74 -2.25 3.88
N LYS A 25 5.86 -2.04 4.85
CA LYS A 25 5.16 -3.13 5.52
C LYS A 25 3.90 -3.45 4.72
N GLU A 26 3.70 -4.73 4.42
CA GLU A 26 2.57 -5.18 3.59
C GLU A 26 1.21 -4.76 4.15
N TYR A 27 1.07 -4.70 5.48
CA TYR A 27 -0.17 -4.27 6.13
C TYR A 27 -0.58 -2.84 5.76
N TYR A 28 0.35 -1.95 5.36
CA TYR A 28 -0.02 -0.62 4.90
C TYR A 28 -0.87 -0.69 3.63
N ARG A 29 -0.51 -1.59 2.71
CA ARG A 29 -1.28 -1.84 1.48
C ARG A 29 -2.68 -2.32 1.82
N LEU A 30 -2.73 -3.39 2.61
CA LEU A 30 -3.96 -4.09 2.94
C LEU A 30 -4.90 -3.23 3.77
N ALA A 31 -4.36 -2.40 4.67
CA ALA A 31 -5.15 -1.43 5.41
C ALA A 31 -5.77 -0.36 4.50
N VAL A 32 -5.03 0.14 3.51
CA VAL A 32 -5.56 1.09 2.52
C VAL A 32 -6.59 0.42 1.60
N ASP A 33 -6.38 -0.85 1.22
CA ASP A 33 -7.38 -1.63 0.47
C ASP A 33 -8.67 -1.79 1.30
N ALA A 34 -8.56 -2.14 2.59
CA ALA A 34 -9.70 -2.22 3.51
C ALA A 34 -10.42 -0.87 3.67
N LEU A 35 -9.66 0.24 3.74
CA LEU A 35 -10.20 1.59 3.74
C LEU A 35 -10.97 1.91 2.45
N ALA A 36 -10.45 1.50 1.30
CA ALA A 36 -11.06 1.73 0.00
C ALA A 36 -12.35 0.92 -0.20
N GLU A 37 -12.40 -0.30 0.31
CA GLU A 37 -13.54 -1.22 0.15
C GLU A 37 -14.65 -0.99 1.18
N GLY A 38 -14.28 -0.68 2.43
CA GLY A 38 -15.22 -0.66 3.56
C GLY A 38 -15.13 0.59 4.46
N GLY A 39 -14.37 1.60 4.06
CA GLY A 39 -14.23 2.86 4.79
C GLY A 39 -13.43 2.73 6.10
N SER A 40 -13.53 3.78 6.93
CA SER A 40 -12.75 3.90 8.17
C SER A 40 -13.01 2.79 9.18
N GLU A 41 -14.23 2.24 9.25
CA GLU A 41 -14.51 1.10 10.12
C GLU A 41 -13.75 -0.16 9.68
N ALA A 42 -13.71 -0.45 8.38
CA ALA A 42 -13.01 -1.61 7.86
C ALA A 42 -11.49 -1.48 8.06
N TYR A 43 -10.94 -0.28 7.86
CA TYR A 43 -9.55 0.06 8.21
C TYR A 43 -9.23 -0.26 9.67
N SER A 44 -10.02 0.27 10.61
CA SER A 44 -9.78 0.08 12.05
C SER A 44 -9.90 -1.40 12.47
N ARG A 45 -10.87 -2.13 11.90
CA ARG A 45 -11.02 -3.58 12.15
C ARG A 45 -9.85 -4.38 11.61
N PHE A 46 -9.34 -4.04 10.43
CA PHE A 46 -8.17 -4.68 9.83
C PHE A 46 -6.94 -4.50 10.72
N LEU A 47 -6.65 -3.27 11.15
CA LEU A 47 -5.51 -2.99 12.03
C LEU A 47 -5.60 -3.75 13.36
N ALA A 48 -6.78 -3.77 13.98
CA ALA A 48 -6.99 -4.52 15.22
C ALA A 48 -6.77 -6.03 15.03
N THR A 49 -7.15 -6.58 13.87
CA THR A 49 -6.98 -8.01 13.55
C THR A 49 -5.53 -8.37 13.31
N GLU A 50 -4.78 -7.51 12.60
CA GLU A 50 -3.34 -7.69 12.33
C GLU A 50 -2.45 -7.31 13.53
N GLY A 51 -3.01 -6.70 14.58
CA GLY A 51 -2.23 -6.14 15.69
C GLY A 51 -1.30 -5.01 15.24
N ALA A 52 -1.65 -4.34 14.14
CA ALA A 52 -0.88 -3.25 13.57
C ALA A 52 -1.24 -1.91 14.24
N PRO A 53 -0.26 -1.01 14.45
CA PRO A 53 -0.54 0.31 14.96
C PRO A 53 -1.27 1.14 13.91
N ASP A 54 -2.12 2.04 14.39
CA ASP A 54 -2.69 3.09 13.55
C ASP A 54 -1.58 3.98 12.99
N PHE A 55 -1.70 4.31 11.72
CA PHE A 55 -0.69 5.06 10.98
C PHE A 55 -1.28 6.19 10.13
N LEU A 56 -2.61 6.27 10.02
CA LEU A 56 -3.29 7.39 9.37
C LEU A 56 -3.99 8.21 10.44
N CYS A 57 -3.72 9.51 10.51
CA CYS A 57 -4.50 10.37 11.39
C CYS A 57 -5.94 10.53 10.84
N PRO A 58 -6.90 11.03 11.65
CA PRO A 58 -8.27 11.24 11.21
C PRO A 58 -8.38 12.11 9.95
N GLU A 59 -7.54 13.14 9.82
CA GLU A 59 -7.50 14.02 8.66
C GLU A 59 -7.03 13.29 7.39
N GLU A 60 -6.05 12.39 7.52
CA GLU A 60 -5.56 11.56 6.42
C GLU A 60 -6.60 10.52 5.99
N LEU A 61 -7.28 9.87 6.95
CA LEU A 61 -8.39 8.96 6.67
C LEU A 61 -9.51 9.65 5.89
N GLU A 62 -9.90 10.85 6.32
CA GLU A 62 -10.90 11.67 5.63
C GLU A 62 -10.43 12.06 4.23
N HIS A 63 -9.17 12.49 4.11
CA HIS A 63 -8.60 12.87 2.82
C HIS A 63 -8.60 11.70 1.84
N VAL A 64 -8.09 10.54 2.25
CA VAL A 64 -8.04 9.33 1.41
C VAL A 64 -9.45 8.90 1.02
N SER A 65 -10.38 8.85 1.98
CA SER A 65 -11.77 8.46 1.73
C SER A 65 -12.47 9.37 0.71
N ARG A 66 -12.19 10.68 0.73
CA ARG A 66 -12.78 11.65 -0.20
C ARG A 66 -12.17 11.62 -1.60
N HIS A 67 -10.90 11.29 -1.72
CA HIS A 67 -10.16 11.37 -2.99
C HIS A 67 -9.90 10.01 -3.63
N LEU A 68 -10.25 8.92 -2.94
CA LEU A 68 -10.22 7.58 -3.48
C LEU A 68 -11.05 7.51 -4.77
N ARG A 69 -10.37 7.13 -5.86
CA ARG A 69 -11.01 6.86 -7.14
C ARG A 69 -10.77 5.40 -7.47
N PRO A 70 -11.84 4.64 -7.78
CA PRO A 70 -11.64 3.30 -8.29
C PRO A 70 -10.80 3.38 -9.56
N PRO A 71 -9.93 2.38 -9.82
CA PRO A 71 -9.18 2.33 -11.06
C PRO A 71 -10.16 2.43 -12.22
N GLN A 72 -9.99 3.47 -13.05
CA GLN A 72 -10.73 3.57 -14.29
C GLN A 72 -10.23 2.44 -15.17
N TYR A 73 -11.02 1.38 -15.31
CA TYR A 73 -10.74 0.34 -16.28
C TYR A 73 -10.49 1.05 -17.62
N VAL A 74 -9.30 0.85 -18.19
CA VAL A 74 -9.08 1.20 -19.58
C VAL A 74 -10.07 0.34 -20.34
N THR A 75 -11.13 0.95 -20.88
CA THR A 75 -12.02 0.30 -21.84
C THR A 75 -11.11 -0.24 -22.90
N ARG A 76 -10.93 -1.57 -22.92
CA ARG A 76 -10.10 -2.21 -23.92
C ARG A 76 -10.92 -2.11 -25.20
N GLU A 77 -10.65 -1.06 -25.97
CA GLU A 77 -11.26 -0.86 -27.29
C GLU A 77 -11.12 -2.18 -28.09
N PRO A 78 -12.21 -2.66 -28.73
CA PRO A 78 -12.26 -3.96 -29.39
C PRO A 78 -11.30 -4.09 -30.59
#